data_AF-A0A141RND9-F1
#
_entry.id   AF-A0A141RND9-F1
#
_cell.length_a   1.000
_cell.length_b   1.000
_cell.length_c   1.000
_cell.angle_alpha   90.00
_cell.angle_beta   90.00
_cell.angle_gamma   90.00
#
_symmetry.space_group_name_H-M   'P 1'
#
loop_
_entity.id
_entity.type
_entity.pdbx_description
1 polymer ?
#
loop_
_entity_poly.entity_id
_entity_poly.type
_entity_poly.pdbx_seq_one_letter_code
_entity_poly.pdbx_strand_id
1 'polypeptide(L)'
;MRKTVAFGFVGTVLDYAGRGSQRWSKWRPTLCLCQQESLVIDRLELLHDARSRSLFETLKRDIASVSPETEVVGVEIELHNPWDFEEVYACLHDFARGYAFQPEKEDYLIHITTGTHVAQICWFLLAEARYLPARLIQSSPPRKKERPDSPGAVTIIDLDLSRYNAIASRFAEERQQTLDFLKSGIATRNSHFNRMIEQIEKVAIKSRAPILLNGPTGAGKSFLARRIFELKQARHQFSGAFVEVNCATLRGDWPTPDNCPRYEEY
;
A
#
# COMPACT_ATOMS: atom_id res chain seq x y z
N MET A 1 11.50 -20.21 21.83
CA MET A 1 11.55 -19.13 20.82
C MET A 1 10.53 -19.45 19.75
N ARG A 2 9.91 -18.43 19.15
CA ARG A 2 9.08 -18.60 17.96
C ARG A 2 10.00 -18.92 16.78
N LYS A 3 9.51 -19.70 15.82
CA LYS A 3 10.25 -20.02 14.59
C LYS A 3 10.14 -18.86 13.61
N THR A 4 11.24 -18.47 12.98
CA THR A 4 11.22 -17.42 11.95
C THR A 4 10.91 -18.05 10.60
N VAL A 5 9.82 -17.61 9.98
CA VAL A 5 9.41 -18.06 8.64
C VAL A 5 9.50 -16.89 7.68
N ALA A 6 10.28 -17.04 6.61
CA ALA A 6 10.44 -16.03 5.57
C ALA A 6 9.75 -16.46 4.27
N PHE A 7 9.06 -15.52 3.62
CA PHE A 7 8.52 -15.69 2.27
C PHE A 7 9.31 -14.80 1.31
N GLY A 8 9.49 -15.23 0.06
CA GLY A 8 10.12 -14.39 -0.95
C GLY A 8 9.97 -14.96 -2.34
N PHE A 9 10.32 -14.18 -3.36
CA PHE A 9 10.41 -14.70 -4.72
C PHE A 9 11.82 -15.24 -5.00
N VAL A 10 11.93 -16.27 -5.82
CA VAL A 10 13.22 -16.65 -6.39
C VAL A 10 13.75 -15.50 -7.26
N GLY A 11 14.94 -14.98 -6.93
CA GLY A 11 15.56 -13.89 -7.68
C GLY A 11 16.20 -14.36 -8.98
N THR A 12 15.46 -14.34 -10.09
CA THR A 12 15.93 -14.81 -11.41
C THR A 12 17.17 -14.08 -11.95
N VAL A 13 17.46 -12.88 -11.45
CA VAL A 13 18.66 -12.11 -11.78
C VAL A 13 19.73 -12.25 -10.70
N LEU A 14 19.41 -11.82 -9.47
CA LEU A 14 20.41 -11.71 -8.39
C LEU A 14 20.77 -13.07 -7.77
N ASP A 15 19.82 -14.00 -7.63
CA ASP A 15 20.11 -15.33 -7.06
C ASP A 15 20.64 -16.31 -8.10
N TYR A 16 20.46 -16.06 -9.40
CA TYR A 16 21.04 -16.90 -10.46
C TYR A 16 22.56 -16.83 -10.44
N ALA A 17 23.13 -15.61 -10.42
CA ALA A 17 24.58 -15.35 -10.33
C ALA A 17 25.51 -16.06 -11.35
N GLY A 18 25.00 -16.91 -12.25
CA GLY A 18 25.76 -17.68 -13.23
C GLY A 18 25.81 -19.18 -12.91
N ARG A 19 26.35 -19.99 -13.82
CA ARG A 19 26.50 -21.45 -13.64
C ARG A 19 27.83 -21.78 -12.95
N GLY A 20 27.86 -22.88 -12.20
CA GLY A 20 29.09 -23.39 -11.58
C GLY A 20 29.54 -22.61 -10.35
N SER A 21 30.79 -22.78 -9.94
CA SER A 21 31.33 -22.23 -8.67
C SER A 21 31.39 -20.71 -8.62
N GLN A 22 31.41 -20.02 -9.77
CA GLN A 22 31.45 -18.56 -9.84
C GLN A 22 30.24 -17.87 -9.18
N ARG A 23 29.12 -18.57 -8.99
CA ARG A 23 27.96 -18.01 -8.29
C ARG A 23 28.25 -17.65 -6.83
N TRP A 24 29.24 -18.32 -6.21
CA TRP A 24 29.65 -18.08 -4.83
C TRP A 24 30.43 -16.78 -4.64
N SER A 25 30.97 -16.19 -5.71
CA SER A 25 31.66 -14.90 -5.64
C SER A 25 30.75 -13.69 -5.87
N LYS A 26 29.44 -13.92 -6.06
CA LYS A 26 28.45 -12.86 -6.22
C LYS A 26 27.51 -12.84 -5.05
N TRP A 27 27.07 -11.64 -4.68
CA TRP A 27 26.05 -11.46 -3.67
C TRP A 27 24.69 -11.95 -4.19
N ARG A 28 24.07 -12.85 -3.42
CA ARG A 28 22.80 -13.51 -3.76
C ARG A 28 21.80 -13.27 -2.62
N PRO A 29 20.83 -12.36 -2.78
CA PRO A 29 19.98 -11.87 -1.70
C PRO A 29 19.36 -12.96 -0.83
N THR A 30 18.79 -13.99 -1.45
CA THR A 30 18.01 -15.02 -0.75
C THR A 30 18.93 -15.98 0.01
N LEU A 31 20.07 -16.32 -0.58
CA LEU A 31 21.09 -17.13 0.09
C LEU A 31 21.71 -16.34 1.25
N CYS A 32 22.08 -15.08 1.01
CA CYS A 32 22.71 -14.23 2.01
C CYS A 32 21.77 -13.86 3.17
N LEU A 33 20.45 -13.90 2.96
CA LEU A 33 19.47 -13.81 4.05
C LEU A 33 19.63 -14.96 5.04
N CYS A 34 19.87 -16.19 4.55
CA CYS A 34 20.06 -17.37 5.39
C CYS A 34 21.46 -17.47 6.02
N GLN A 35 22.41 -16.62 5.59
CA GLN A 35 23.77 -16.54 6.16
C GLN A 35 23.88 -15.54 7.32
N GLN A 36 22.80 -14.85 7.68
CA GLN A 36 22.85 -13.82 8.71
C GLN A 36 23.00 -14.43 10.10
N GLU A 37 24.13 -14.19 10.77
CA GLU A 37 24.36 -14.70 12.14
C GLU A 37 23.36 -14.14 13.16
N SER A 38 22.86 -12.93 12.94
CA SER A 38 21.92 -12.25 13.83
C SER A 38 20.45 -12.62 13.60
N LEU A 39 20.16 -13.39 12.55
CA LEU A 39 18.81 -13.77 12.16
C LEU A 39 18.80 -15.17 11.56
N VAL A 40 18.40 -16.15 12.36
CA VAL A 40 18.19 -17.52 11.89
C VAL A 40 16.80 -17.62 11.25
N ILE A 41 16.76 -18.11 10.01
CA ILE A 41 15.52 -18.43 9.30
C ILE A 41 15.26 -19.93 9.49
N ASP A 42 14.18 -20.30 10.18
CA ASP A 42 13.85 -21.71 10.38
C ASP A 42 13.20 -22.32 9.14
N ARG A 43 12.35 -21.56 8.45
CA ARG A 43 11.70 -21.97 7.18
C ARG A 43 11.72 -20.81 6.18
N LEU A 44 12.14 -21.11 4.96
CA LEU A 44 12.13 -20.18 3.84
C LEU A 44 11.23 -20.73 2.73
N GLU A 45 10.17 -20.00 2.43
CA GLU A 45 9.22 -20.35 1.37
C GLU A 45 9.44 -19.46 0.15
N LEU A 46 9.83 -20.08 -0.96
CA LEU A 46 10.21 -19.38 -2.17
C LEU A 46 9.17 -19.57 -3.26
N LEU A 47 8.53 -18.46 -3.63
CA LEU A 47 7.60 -18.39 -4.74
C LEU A 47 8.37 -18.38 -6.06
N HIS A 48 7.98 -19.24 -6.99
CA HIS A 48 8.58 -19.31 -8.32
C HIS A 48 7.61 -19.89 -9.36
N ASP A 49 7.84 -19.58 -10.63
CA ASP A 49 7.14 -20.23 -11.73
C ASP A 49 7.81 -21.56 -12.12
N ALA A 50 7.14 -22.32 -12.99
CA ALA A 50 7.68 -23.57 -13.52
C ALA A 50 9.02 -23.36 -14.26
N ARG A 51 9.22 -22.20 -14.90
CA ARG A 51 10.45 -21.86 -15.65
C ARG A 51 11.65 -21.69 -14.72
N SER A 52 11.42 -21.22 -13.50
CA SER A 52 12.44 -20.96 -12.50
C SER A 52 12.68 -22.15 -11.55
N ARG A 53 11.99 -23.29 -11.74
CA ARG A 53 12.14 -24.48 -10.88
C ARG A 53 13.59 -24.96 -10.76
N SER A 54 14.34 -24.96 -11.86
CA SER A 54 15.76 -25.36 -11.84
C SER A 54 16.64 -24.43 -11.00
N LEU A 55 16.32 -23.13 -10.99
CA LEU A 55 16.99 -22.14 -10.16
C LEU A 55 16.62 -22.32 -8.69
N PHE A 56 15.35 -22.55 -8.38
CA PHE A 56 14.88 -22.89 -7.03
C PHE A 56 15.65 -24.09 -6.46
N GLU A 57 15.73 -25.21 -7.20
CA GLU A 57 16.44 -26.41 -6.74
C GLU A 57 17.95 -26.18 -6.53
N THR A 58 18.54 -25.28 -7.30
CA THR A 58 19.94 -24.88 -7.11
C THR A 58 20.09 -24.03 -5.85
N LEU A 59 19.21 -23.05 -5.67
CA LEU A 59 19.21 -22.17 -4.51
C LEU A 59 18.95 -22.95 -3.21
N LYS A 60 18.00 -23.90 -3.21
CA LYS A 60 17.73 -24.81 -2.09
C LYS A 60 18.96 -25.62 -1.66
N ARG A 61 19.69 -26.21 -2.63
CA ARG A 61 20.93 -26.95 -2.35
C ARG A 61 22.03 -26.05 -1.81
N ASP A 62 22.18 -24.86 -2.39
CA ASP A 62 23.20 -23.91 -1.94
C ASP A 62 22.89 -23.41 -0.52
N ILE A 63 21.62 -23.11 -0.20
CA ILE A 63 21.20 -22.71 1.16
C ILE A 63 21.48 -23.81 2.17
N ALA A 64 21.16 -25.06 1.86
CA ALA A 64 21.42 -26.20 2.75
C ALA A 64 22.92 -26.38 3.09
N SER A 65 23.83 -25.85 2.25
CA SER A 65 25.27 -25.90 2.54
C SER A 65 25.76 -24.79 3.49
N VAL A 66 25.01 -23.69 3.63
CA VAL A 66 25.39 -22.53 4.46
C VAL A 66 24.51 -22.34 5.70
N SER A 67 23.27 -22.84 5.65
CA SER A 67 22.34 -22.93 6.77
C SER A 67 21.59 -24.26 6.69
N PRO A 68 22.22 -25.37 7.15
CA PRO A 68 21.62 -26.71 7.12
C PRO A 68 20.32 -26.83 7.92
N GLU A 69 20.11 -25.96 8.90
CA GLU A 69 18.93 -25.88 9.74
C GLU A 69 17.73 -25.21 9.07
N THR A 70 17.94 -24.42 8.00
CA THR A 70 16.84 -23.76 7.27
C THR A 70 16.08 -24.77 6.41
N GLU A 71 14.78 -24.94 6.67
CA GLU A 71 13.89 -25.67 5.77
C GLU A 71 13.51 -24.80 4.57
N VAL A 72 13.90 -25.20 3.35
CA VAL A 72 13.54 -24.47 2.12
C VAL A 72 12.41 -25.18 1.37
N VAL A 73 11.28 -24.48 1.24
CA VAL A 73 10.05 -24.96 0.59
C VAL A 73 9.80 -24.16 -0.70
N GLY A 74 9.44 -24.85 -1.77
CA GLY A 74 9.07 -24.22 -3.03
C GLY A 74 7.57 -24.03 -3.11
N VAL A 75 7.13 -22.83 -3.47
CA VAL A 75 5.73 -22.51 -3.72
C VAL A 75 5.59 -22.18 -5.20
N GLU A 76 5.13 -23.16 -5.98
CA GLU A 76 4.95 -22.96 -7.41
C GLU A 76 3.70 -22.11 -7.67
N ILE A 77 3.90 -20.96 -8.32
CA ILE A 77 2.83 -20.03 -8.69
C ILE A 77 2.89 -19.77 -10.19
N GLU A 78 1.74 -19.53 -10.80
CA GLU A 78 1.65 -19.19 -12.22
C GLU A 78 1.34 -17.70 -12.36
N LEU A 79 2.25 -16.97 -13.00
CA LEU A 79 2.10 -15.56 -13.35
C LEU A 79 2.40 -15.43 -14.84
N HIS A 80 1.39 -15.12 -15.64
CA HIS A 80 1.50 -14.86 -17.07
C HIS A 80 2.23 -13.54 -17.32
N ASN A 81 1.83 -12.49 -16.61
CA ASN A 81 2.48 -11.18 -16.62
C ASN A 81 2.90 -10.76 -15.19
N PRO A 82 4.15 -11.02 -14.78
CA PRO A 82 4.64 -10.64 -13.45
C PRO A 82 4.83 -9.12 -13.24
N TRP A 83 4.43 -8.32 -14.23
CA TRP A 83 4.41 -6.85 -14.20
C TRP A 83 2.98 -6.28 -14.20
N ASP A 84 1.96 -7.14 -14.25
CA ASP A 84 0.56 -6.73 -14.08
C ASP A 84 0.18 -6.70 -12.59
N PHE A 85 -0.36 -5.57 -12.12
CA PHE A 85 -0.71 -5.43 -10.71
C PHE A 85 -1.90 -6.28 -10.30
N GLU A 86 -2.91 -6.43 -11.16
CA GLU A 86 -4.12 -7.17 -10.82
C GLU A 86 -3.81 -8.66 -10.69
N GLU A 87 -3.09 -9.23 -11.67
CA GLU A 87 -2.68 -10.63 -11.67
C GLU A 87 -1.77 -10.95 -10.47
N VAL A 88 -0.72 -10.15 -10.26
CA VAL A 88 0.24 -10.39 -9.17
C VAL A 88 -0.42 -10.21 -7.80
N TYR A 89 -1.25 -9.17 -7.63
CA TYR A 89 -1.96 -8.95 -6.37
C TYR A 89 -2.93 -10.09 -6.07
N ALA A 90 -3.74 -10.52 -7.04
CA ALA A 90 -4.69 -11.61 -6.87
C ALA A 90 -3.98 -12.92 -6.48
N CYS A 91 -2.90 -13.28 -7.19
CA CYS A 91 -2.11 -14.47 -6.90
C CYS A 91 -1.52 -14.46 -5.47
N LEU A 92 -0.89 -13.34 -5.06
CA LEU A 92 -0.31 -13.22 -3.73
C LEU A 92 -1.36 -13.13 -2.61
N HIS A 93 -2.50 -12.52 -2.91
CA HIS A 93 -3.64 -12.47 -2.00
C HIS A 93 -4.22 -13.87 -1.76
N ASP A 94 -4.40 -14.66 -2.82
CA ASP A 94 -4.88 -16.04 -2.73
C ASP A 94 -3.90 -16.94 -1.99
N PHE A 95 -2.59 -16.76 -2.24
CA PHE A 95 -1.53 -17.39 -1.44
C PHE A 95 -1.67 -17.05 0.05
N ALA A 96 -1.76 -15.77 0.40
CA ALA A 96 -1.88 -15.34 1.79
C ALA A 96 -3.15 -15.89 2.46
N ARG A 97 -4.29 -15.91 1.76
CA ARG A 97 -5.54 -16.46 2.29
C ARG A 97 -5.52 -17.98 2.44
N GLY A 98 -4.82 -18.68 1.56
CA GLY A 98 -4.65 -20.13 1.63
C GLY A 98 -3.63 -20.58 2.68
N TYR A 99 -2.82 -19.66 3.21
CA TYR A 99 -1.74 -19.98 4.13
C TYR A 99 -2.22 -20.05 5.59
N ALA A 100 -1.85 -21.15 6.27
CA ALA A 100 -2.22 -21.39 7.66
C ALA A 100 -1.24 -20.71 8.64
N PHE A 101 -1.34 -19.40 8.80
CA PHE A 101 -0.51 -18.64 9.74
C PHE A 101 -0.74 -19.07 11.20
N GLN A 102 0.34 -19.18 11.97
CA GLN A 102 0.38 -19.47 13.40
C GLN A 102 1.16 -18.39 14.16
N PRO A 103 0.63 -17.14 14.28
CA PRO A 103 1.37 -15.99 14.85
C PRO A 103 1.83 -16.18 16.30
N GLU A 104 1.24 -17.13 17.02
CA GLU A 104 1.66 -17.45 18.38
C GLU A 104 2.94 -18.29 18.44
N LYS A 105 3.26 -19.02 17.36
CA LYS A 105 4.38 -19.95 17.28
C LYS A 105 5.46 -19.54 16.27
N GLU A 106 5.08 -18.75 15.27
CA GLU A 106 5.93 -18.37 14.14
C GLU A 106 5.97 -16.84 13.99
N ASP A 107 7.15 -16.30 13.71
CA ASP A 107 7.37 -14.91 13.36
C ASP A 107 7.60 -14.81 11.85
N TYR A 108 6.76 -14.04 11.15
CA TYR A 108 6.76 -14.00 9.69
C TYR A 108 7.52 -12.79 9.13
N LEU A 109 8.32 -13.06 8.09
CA LEU A 109 9.04 -12.07 7.31
C LEU A 109 8.72 -12.21 5.82
N ILE A 110 8.65 -11.08 5.11
CA ILE A 110 8.53 -11.06 3.65
C ILE A 110 9.79 -10.43 3.08
N HIS A 111 10.59 -11.21 2.37
CA HIS A 111 11.80 -10.77 1.71
C HIS A 111 11.47 -10.03 0.42
N ILE A 112 11.70 -8.71 0.44
CA ILE A 112 11.33 -7.79 -0.64
C ILE A 112 12.51 -7.38 -1.52
N THR A 113 13.67 -8.02 -1.39
CA THR A 113 14.83 -7.70 -2.25
C THR A 113 14.74 -8.36 -3.62
N THR A 114 14.10 -9.53 -3.71
CA THR A 114 13.90 -10.29 -4.94
C THR A 114 12.45 -10.19 -5.44
N GLY A 115 12.19 -10.72 -6.64
CA GLY A 115 10.93 -10.52 -7.35
C GLY A 115 10.90 -9.22 -8.17
N THR A 116 9.83 -9.03 -8.93
CA THR A 116 9.61 -7.78 -9.67
C THR A 116 9.25 -6.65 -8.71
N HIS A 117 9.45 -5.39 -9.12
CA HIS A 117 8.98 -4.25 -8.33
C HIS A 117 7.46 -4.28 -8.10
N VAL A 118 6.70 -4.84 -9.04
CA VAL A 118 5.25 -5.05 -8.89
C VAL A 118 4.95 -6.03 -7.74
N ALA A 119 5.67 -7.16 -7.68
CA ALA A 119 5.56 -8.10 -6.57
C ALA A 119 5.96 -7.47 -5.22
N GLN A 120 7.02 -6.67 -5.19
CA GLN A 120 7.44 -5.94 -3.97
C GLN A 120 6.34 -4.99 -3.47
N ILE A 121 5.71 -4.23 -4.37
CA ILE A 121 4.59 -3.34 -4.03
C ILE A 121 3.37 -4.16 -3.58
N CYS A 122 3.04 -5.25 -4.25
CA CYS A 122 1.91 -6.11 -3.85
C CYS A 122 2.13 -6.72 -2.46
N TRP A 123 3.34 -7.18 -2.15
CA TRP A 123 3.70 -7.63 -0.81
C TRP A 123 3.53 -6.54 0.24
N PHE A 124 3.99 -5.33 -0.07
CA PHE A 124 3.80 -4.18 0.80
C PHE A 124 2.32 -3.91 1.07
N LEU A 125 1.48 -3.88 0.03
CA LEU A 125 0.04 -3.64 0.15
C LEU A 125 -0.66 -4.73 0.98
N LEU A 126 -0.31 -6.00 0.78
CA LEU A 126 -0.91 -7.11 1.52
C LEU A 126 -0.49 -7.12 2.99
N ALA A 127 0.78 -6.81 3.28
CA ALA A 127 1.28 -6.69 4.64
C ALA A 127 0.66 -5.48 5.37
N GLU A 128 0.55 -4.33 4.69
CA GLU A 128 -0.06 -3.11 5.23
C GLU A 128 -1.55 -3.33 5.55
N ALA A 129 -2.29 -3.98 4.64
CA ALA A 129 -3.68 -4.35 4.84
C ALA A 129 -3.88 -5.53 5.83
N ARG A 130 -2.80 -6.06 6.42
CA ARG A 130 -2.79 -7.15 7.40
C ARG A 130 -3.41 -8.46 6.89
N TYR A 131 -3.30 -8.75 5.59
CA TYR A 131 -3.67 -10.07 5.04
C TYR A 131 -2.71 -11.17 5.47
N LEU A 132 -1.48 -10.80 5.83
CA LEU A 132 -0.51 -11.69 6.45
C LEU A 132 0.18 -10.99 7.63
N PRO A 133 0.37 -11.68 8.77
CA PRO A 133 0.93 -11.11 9.99
C PRO A 133 2.47 -11.07 9.92
N ALA A 134 3.01 -10.40 8.91
CA ALA A 134 4.43 -10.40 8.59
C ALA A 134 5.02 -8.99 8.55
N ARG A 135 6.31 -8.88 8.87
CA ARG A 135 7.13 -7.68 8.63
C ARG A 135 7.88 -7.83 7.33
N LEU A 136 8.31 -6.74 6.71
CA LEU A 136 9.15 -6.82 5.53
C LEU A 136 10.61 -6.98 5.96
N ILE A 137 11.41 -7.68 5.15
CA ILE A 137 12.85 -7.76 5.30
C ILE A 137 13.53 -7.46 3.98
N GLN A 138 14.53 -6.59 4.03
CA GLN A 138 15.33 -6.20 2.88
C GLN A 138 16.79 -6.52 3.14
N SER A 139 17.39 -7.31 2.26
CA SER A 139 18.84 -7.53 2.21
C SER A 139 19.50 -6.54 1.26
N SER A 140 20.74 -6.16 1.59
CA SER A 140 21.60 -5.26 0.80
C SER A 140 23.00 -5.86 0.66
N PRO A 141 23.69 -5.64 -0.47
CA PRO A 141 25.02 -6.20 -0.68
C PRO A 141 26.03 -5.63 0.31
N PRO A 142 27.12 -6.36 0.61
CA PRO A 142 28.18 -5.87 1.47
C PRO A 142 28.78 -4.57 0.92
N ARG A 143 29.14 -3.66 1.82
CA ARG A 143 29.81 -2.41 1.42
C ARG A 143 31.18 -2.75 0.82
N LYS A 144 31.68 -1.94 -0.12
CA LYS A 144 33.00 -2.17 -0.77
C LYS A 144 34.19 -2.36 0.17
N LYS A 145 34.08 -1.95 1.44
CA LYS A 145 35.13 -2.10 2.47
C LYS A 145 34.99 -3.38 3.31
N GLU A 146 33.89 -4.09 3.19
CA GLU A 146 33.65 -5.34 3.91
C GLU A 146 34.35 -6.52 3.21
N ARG A 147 34.50 -7.63 3.94
CA ARG A 147 35.10 -8.84 3.40
C ARG A 147 34.30 -9.32 2.17
N PRO A 148 34.96 -9.85 1.13
CA PRO A 148 34.29 -10.37 -0.06
C PRO A 148 33.19 -11.39 0.24
N ASP A 149 33.36 -12.16 1.33
CA ASP A 149 32.45 -13.23 1.75
C ASP A 149 31.38 -12.78 2.75
N SER A 150 31.24 -11.46 2.98
CA SER A 150 30.19 -10.92 3.84
C SER A 150 28.81 -11.14 3.21
N PRO A 151 27.80 -11.64 3.95
CA PRO A 151 26.44 -11.78 3.44
C PRO A 151 25.74 -10.43 3.20
N GLY A 152 26.40 -9.32 3.56
CA GLY A 152 25.82 -7.99 3.55
C GLY A 152 24.88 -7.78 4.73
N ALA A 153 24.04 -6.75 4.64
CA ALA A 153 23.17 -6.34 5.76
C ALA A 153 21.71 -6.63 5.47
N VAL A 154 20.95 -6.92 6.53
CA VAL A 154 19.49 -7.04 6.50
C VAL A 154 18.84 -5.93 7.33
N THR A 155 17.71 -5.42 6.84
CA THR A 155 16.86 -4.45 7.53
C THR A 155 15.46 -5.02 7.64
N ILE A 156 14.94 -5.14 8.86
CA ILE A 156 13.53 -5.48 9.09
C ILE A 156 12.73 -4.19 9.15
N ILE A 157 11.67 -4.12 8.35
CA ILE A 157 10.77 -2.99 8.24
C ILE A 157 9.42 -3.42 8.82
N ASP A 158 9.08 -2.83 9.95
CA ASP A 158 7.78 -2.99 10.57
C ASP A 158 6.83 -1.94 9.98
N LEU A 159 5.69 -2.35 9.44
CA LEU A 159 4.74 -1.42 8.82
C LEU A 159 3.81 -0.75 9.84
N ASP A 160 3.92 -1.09 11.13
CA ASP A 160 3.13 -0.43 12.16
C ASP A 160 3.56 1.04 12.35
N LEU A 161 2.72 1.96 11.85
CA LEU A 161 2.91 3.41 11.92
C LEU A 161 3.06 3.93 13.35
N SER A 162 2.58 3.22 14.38
CA SER A 162 2.74 3.62 15.78
C SER A 162 4.20 3.70 16.21
N ARG A 163 5.11 3.02 15.49
CA ARG A 163 6.56 3.05 15.75
C ARG A 163 7.26 4.25 15.12
N TYR A 164 6.60 4.99 14.22
CA TYR A 164 7.18 6.12 13.48
C TYR A 164 6.57 7.46 13.90
N ASN A 165 6.99 7.95 15.07
CA ASN A 165 6.51 9.22 15.65
C ASN A 165 6.62 10.43 14.70
N ALA A 166 7.68 10.52 13.89
CA ALA A 166 7.87 11.64 12.97
C ALA A 166 6.83 11.68 11.85
N ILE A 167 6.44 10.52 11.32
CA ILE A 167 5.42 10.42 10.27
C ILE A 167 4.03 10.70 10.88
N ALA A 168 3.75 10.13 12.06
CA ALA A 168 2.52 10.40 12.78
C ALA A 168 2.34 11.90 13.11
N SER A 169 3.41 12.59 13.52
CA SER A 169 3.40 14.04 13.77
C SER A 169 3.06 14.82 12.50
N ARG A 170 3.67 14.46 11.36
CA ARG A 170 3.38 15.11 10.07
C ARG A 170 1.91 14.92 9.66
N PHE A 171 1.35 13.72 9.84
CA PHE A 171 -0.07 13.50 9.58
C PHE A 171 -0.99 14.29 10.52
N ALA A 172 -0.61 14.44 11.79
CA ALA A 172 -1.35 15.24 12.75
C ALA A 172 -1.34 16.74 12.36
N GLU A 173 -0.17 17.27 11.98
CA GLU A 173 -0.02 18.65 11.49
C GLU A 173 -0.83 18.88 10.21
N GLU A 174 -0.72 17.97 9.24
CA GLU A 174 -1.46 18.04 7.97
C GLU A 174 -2.97 17.98 8.17
N ARG A 175 -3.42 17.13 9.11
CA ARG A 175 -4.83 17.06 9.50
C ARG A 175 -5.28 18.38 10.14
N GLN A 176 -4.47 18.96 11.03
CA GLN A 176 -4.78 20.24 11.66
C GLN A 176 -4.89 21.36 10.61
N GLN A 177 -3.94 21.44 9.68
CA GLN A 177 -3.97 22.40 8.57
C GLN A 177 -5.22 22.22 7.69
N THR A 178 -5.62 20.96 7.43
CA THR A 178 -6.85 20.66 6.68
C THR A 178 -8.11 21.11 7.41
N LEU A 179 -8.19 20.86 8.73
CA LEU A 179 -9.30 21.32 9.55
C LEU A 179 -9.36 22.86 9.55
N ASP A 180 -8.22 23.53 9.70
CA ASP A 180 -8.16 25.00 9.70
C ASP A 180 -8.55 25.59 8.34
N PHE A 181 -8.15 24.95 7.24
CA PHE A 181 -8.58 25.29 5.89
C PHE A 181 -10.10 25.18 5.72
N LEU A 182 -10.69 24.06 6.14
CA LEU A 182 -12.15 23.84 6.07
C LEU A 182 -12.92 24.81 6.97
N LYS A 183 -12.35 25.19 8.13
CA LYS A 183 -12.91 26.22 9.01
C LYS A 183 -12.75 27.63 8.42
N SER A 184 -11.82 27.84 7.50
CA SER A 184 -11.54 29.14 6.87
C SER A 184 -11.37 30.27 7.89
N GLY A 185 -10.62 29.99 8.98
CA GLY A 185 -10.37 30.97 10.04
C GLY A 185 -11.50 31.11 11.07
N ILE A 186 -12.57 30.33 11.00
CA ILE A 186 -13.63 30.31 12.02
C ILE A 186 -13.11 29.57 13.27
N ALA A 187 -12.54 30.33 14.19
CA ALA A 187 -12.16 29.85 15.52
C ALA A 187 -13.40 29.77 16.44
N THR A 188 -14.17 28.68 16.34
CA THR A 188 -15.40 28.47 17.13
C THR A 188 -15.25 27.40 18.20
N ARG A 189 -15.86 27.63 19.36
CA ARG A 189 -16.01 26.65 20.45
C ARG A 189 -17.23 25.74 20.28
N ASN A 190 -18.00 25.90 19.19
CA ASN A 190 -19.17 25.08 18.92
C ASN A 190 -18.76 23.63 18.59
N SER A 191 -19.06 22.71 19.50
CA SER A 191 -18.68 21.29 19.37
C SER A 191 -19.42 20.57 18.23
N HIS A 192 -20.61 21.01 17.84
CA HIS A 192 -21.34 20.43 16.71
C HIS A 192 -20.70 20.83 15.38
N PHE A 193 -20.31 22.10 15.23
CA PHE A 193 -19.61 22.58 14.03
C PHE A 193 -18.24 21.90 13.87
N ASN A 194 -17.44 21.85 14.95
CA ASN A 194 -16.11 21.22 14.89
C ASN A 194 -16.20 19.73 14.51
N ARG A 195 -17.16 18.99 15.09
CA ARG A 195 -17.42 17.59 14.69
C ARG A 195 -17.83 17.45 13.23
N MET A 196 -18.69 18.32 12.72
CA MET A 196 -19.09 18.31 11.32
C MET A 196 -17.88 18.52 10.39
N ILE A 197 -16.99 19.47 10.70
CA ILE A 197 -15.77 19.71 9.92
C ILE A 197 -14.83 18.50 9.97
N GLU A 198 -14.66 17.87 11.13
CA GLU A 198 -13.87 16.63 11.27
C GLU A 198 -14.45 15.46 10.46
N GLN A 199 -15.78 15.33 10.40
CA GLN A 199 -16.44 14.33 9.58
C GLN A 199 -16.22 14.61 8.09
N ILE A 200 -16.34 15.87 7.67
CA ILE A 200 -16.09 16.28 6.29
C ILE A 200 -14.64 16.02 5.90
N GLU A 201 -13.66 16.37 6.74
CA GLU A 201 -12.23 16.06 6.52
C GLU A 201 -12.04 14.56 6.28
N LYS A 202 -12.57 13.72 7.18
CA LYS A 202 -12.44 12.26 7.10
C LYS A 202 -13.09 11.67 5.84
N VAL A 203 -14.27 12.15 5.45
CA VAL A 203 -15.04 11.57 4.33
C VAL A 203 -14.61 12.15 2.98
N ALA A 204 -14.40 13.47 2.91
CA ALA A 204 -14.05 14.16 1.66
C ALA A 204 -12.71 13.67 1.10
N ILE A 205 -11.75 13.35 1.95
CA ILE A 205 -10.43 12.83 1.54
C ILE A 205 -10.50 11.34 1.19
N LYS A 206 -11.36 10.55 1.83
CA LYS A 206 -11.34 9.09 1.66
C LYS A 206 -12.31 8.57 0.59
N SER A 207 -13.23 9.41 0.10
CA SER A 207 -14.29 8.97 -0.81
C SER A 207 -14.55 9.96 -1.94
N ARG A 208 -14.84 9.41 -3.13
CA ARG A 208 -15.35 10.16 -4.30
C ARG A 208 -16.88 10.20 -4.36
N ALA A 209 -17.58 9.61 -3.40
CA ALA A 209 -19.04 9.60 -3.36
C ALA A 209 -19.63 11.02 -3.23
N PRO A 210 -20.86 11.25 -3.72
CA PRO A 210 -21.57 12.53 -3.54
C PRO A 210 -21.73 12.88 -2.06
N ILE A 211 -21.58 14.17 -1.74
CA ILE A 211 -21.75 14.71 -0.37
C ILE A 211 -23.03 15.55 -0.33
N LEU A 212 -23.94 15.20 0.57
CA LEU A 212 -25.14 15.98 0.86
C LEU A 212 -24.91 16.88 2.08
N LEU A 213 -25.07 18.19 1.89
CA LEU A 213 -25.01 19.16 2.99
C LEU A 213 -26.44 19.61 3.35
N ASN A 214 -26.90 19.25 4.54
CA ASN A 214 -28.23 19.62 5.04
C ASN A 214 -28.16 20.83 5.97
N GLY A 215 -29.19 21.68 5.93
CA GLY A 215 -29.32 22.85 6.82
C GLY A 215 -30.18 23.95 6.23
N PRO A 216 -30.59 24.95 7.04
CA PRO A 216 -31.43 26.05 6.58
C PRO A 216 -30.71 26.94 5.55
N THR A 217 -31.48 27.75 4.82
CA THR A 217 -30.92 28.79 3.93
C THR A 217 -30.07 29.76 4.75
N GLY A 218 -28.91 30.17 4.21
CA GLY A 218 -27.97 31.03 4.92
C GLY A 218 -26.98 30.30 5.84
N ALA A 219 -27.11 28.98 6.06
CA ALA A 219 -26.19 28.20 6.89
C ALA A 219 -24.76 28.00 6.31
N GLY A 220 -24.43 28.64 5.18
CA GLY A 220 -23.10 28.55 4.57
C GLY A 220 -22.82 27.28 3.75
N LYS A 221 -23.85 26.58 3.26
CA LYS A 221 -23.70 25.33 2.48
C LYS A 221 -22.88 25.50 1.20
N SER A 222 -23.16 26.51 0.38
CA SER A 222 -22.40 26.76 -0.87
C SER A 222 -20.93 27.06 -0.59
N PHE A 223 -20.66 27.81 0.49
CA PHE A 223 -19.29 28.11 0.93
C PHE A 223 -18.53 26.83 1.29
N LEU A 224 -19.15 25.97 2.12
CA LEU A 224 -18.55 24.71 2.54
C LEU A 224 -18.35 23.75 1.35
N ALA A 225 -19.30 23.70 0.41
CA ALA A 225 -19.17 22.92 -0.83
C ALA A 225 -17.96 23.36 -1.67
N ARG A 226 -17.71 24.67 -1.80
CA ARG A 226 -16.54 25.21 -2.51
C ARG A 226 -15.23 24.81 -1.82
N ARG A 227 -15.17 24.88 -0.48
CA ARG A 227 -13.99 24.44 0.29
C ARG A 227 -13.73 22.94 0.15
N ILE A 228 -14.78 22.12 0.17
CA ILE A 228 -14.65 20.67 -0.07
C ILE A 228 -14.09 20.42 -1.48
N PHE A 229 -14.56 21.16 -2.49
CA PHE A 229 -14.02 21.08 -3.85
C PHE A 229 -12.54 21.46 -3.91
N GLU A 230 -12.16 22.61 -3.35
CA GLU A 230 -10.78 23.08 -3.31
C GLU A 230 -9.86 22.07 -2.60
N LEU A 231 -10.32 21.50 -1.47
CA LEU A 231 -9.59 20.45 -0.75
C LEU A 231 -9.39 19.21 -1.62
N LYS A 232 -10.45 18.74 -2.29
CA LYS A 232 -10.37 17.56 -3.18
C LYS A 232 -9.51 17.81 -4.42
N GLN A 233 -9.52 19.04 -4.96
CA GLN A 233 -8.66 19.44 -6.06
C GLN A 233 -7.18 19.48 -5.65
N ALA A 234 -6.87 20.07 -4.49
CA ALA A 234 -5.52 20.09 -3.93
C ALA A 234 -4.97 18.68 -3.63
N ARG A 235 -5.85 17.71 -3.38
CA ARG A 235 -5.54 16.29 -3.17
C ARG A 235 -5.56 15.45 -4.46
N HIS A 236 -5.60 16.09 -5.63
CA HIS A 236 -5.63 15.43 -6.94
C HIS A 236 -6.81 14.45 -7.13
N GLN A 237 -7.92 14.63 -6.40
CA GLN A 237 -9.10 13.78 -6.54
C GLN A 237 -10.07 14.28 -7.60
N PHE A 238 -10.10 15.60 -7.82
CA PHE A 238 -10.91 16.26 -8.84
C PHE A 238 -10.02 17.06 -9.79
N SER A 239 -10.47 17.16 -11.04
CA SER A 239 -9.93 18.03 -12.07
C SER A 239 -11.03 18.96 -12.60
N GLY A 240 -10.64 20.05 -13.27
CA GLY A 240 -11.58 21.01 -13.84
C GLY A 240 -12.06 22.09 -12.85
N ALA A 241 -13.11 22.81 -13.23
CA ALA A 241 -13.63 23.97 -12.51
C ALA A 241 -14.79 23.62 -11.58
N PHE A 242 -14.97 24.43 -10.53
CA PHE A 242 -16.16 24.36 -9.67
C PHE A 242 -17.36 24.96 -10.40
N VAL A 243 -18.40 24.15 -10.62
CA VAL A 243 -19.66 24.59 -11.25
C VAL A 243 -20.75 24.65 -10.18
N GLU A 244 -21.24 25.85 -9.89
CA GLU A 244 -22.36 26.05 -8.96
C GLU A 244 -23.68 26.03 -9.74
N VAL A 245 -24.50 25.00 -9.50
CA VAL A 245 -25.84 24.88 -10.08
C VAL A 245 -26.87 25.06 -8.97
N ASN A 246 -27.64 26.15 -9.05
CA ASN A 246 -28.72 26.42 -8.09
C ASN A 246 -30.03 25.82 -8.61
N CYS A 247 -30.92 25.40 -7.69
CA CYS A 247 -32.28 24.99 -8.03
C CYS A 247 -33.05 26.07 -8.81
N ALA A 248 -32.77 27.35 -8.59
CA ALA A 248 -33.34 28.46 -9.35
C ALA A 248 -32.86 28.49 -10.82
N THR A 249 -31.65 27.99 -11.10
CA THR A 249 -31.06 27.93 -12.44
C THR A 249 -31.58 26.74 -13.25
N LEU A 250 -32.10 25.70 -12.58
CA LEU A 250 -32.65 24.50 -13.22
C LEU A 250 -34.14 24.62 -13.55
N ARG A 251 -34.83 25.62 -12.99
CA ARG A 251 -36.16 26.02 -13.47
C ARG A 251 -35.95 26.86 -14.72
N GLY A 252 -35.87 26.21 -15.88
CA GLY A 252 -36.10 26.90 -17.14
C GLY A 252 -37.46 27.59 -17.10
N ASP A 253 -37.59 28.71 -17.80
CA ASP A 253 -38.87 29.38 -18.05
C ASP A 253 -39.83 28.41 -18.76
N TRP A 254 -40.50 27.57 -18.00
CA TRP A 254 -41.68 26.87 -18.47
C TRP A 254 -42.81 27.90 -18.36
N PRO A 255 -43.47 28.29 -19.47
CA PRO A 255 -44.62 29.17 -19.37
C PRO A 255 -45.65 28.48 -18.48
N THR A 256 -45.95 29.08 -17.33
CA THR A 256 -47.11 28.71 -16.53
C THR A 256 -48.36 29.04 -17.34
N PRO A 257 -49.46 28.26 -17.20
CA PRO A 257 -50.71 28.50 -17.94
C PRO A 257 -51.31 29.90 -17.74
N ASP A 258 -50.88 30.63 -16.71
CA ASP A 258 -51.41 31.93 -16.33
C ASP A 258 -50.91 33.12 -17.17
N ASN A 259 -49.99 32.90 -18.11
CA ASN A 259 -49.45 33.95 -18.99
C ASN A 259 -49.69 33.68 -20.49
N CYS A 260 -50.81 33.05 -20.83
CA CYS A 260 -51.28 33.00 -22.22
C CYS A 260 -51.92 34.36 -22.57
N PRO A 261 -51.35 35.17 -23.50
CA PRO A 261 -52.04 36.34 -24.00
C PRO A 261 -53.29 35.84 -24.75
N ARG A 262 -54.47 36.18 -24.22
CA ARG A 262 -55.72 36.04 -24.97
C ARG A 262 -55.62 36.98 -26.16
N TYR A 263 -55.37 36.42 -27.35
CA TYR A 263 -55.74 37.07 -28.58
C TYR A 263 -57.27 37.01 -28.67
N GLU A 264 -57.94 38.10 -28.28
CA GLU A 264 -59.31 38.36 -28.70
C GLU A 264 -59.27 38.86 -30.15
N GLU A 265 -60.03 38.18 -31.00
CA GLU A 265 -60.38 38.63 -32.35
C GLU A 265 -61.18 39.93 -32.26
N TYR A 266 -60.71 41.00 -32.92
CA TYR A 266 -61.44 41.88 -33.85
C TYR A 266 -60.48 42.89 -34.50
#